data_AF-A0A7S2LAV8-F1
#
_entry.id   AF-A0A7S2LAV8-F1
#
_cell.length_a   1.000
_cell.length_b   1.000
_cell.length_c   1.000
_cell.angle_alpha   90.00
_cell.angle_beta   90.00
_cell.angle_gamma   90.00
#
_symmetry.space_group_name_H-M   'P 1'
#
loop_
_entity.id
_entity.type
_entity.pdbx_description
1 polymer ?
#
loop_
_entity_poly.entity_id
_entity_poly.type
_entity_poly.pdbx_seq_one_letter_code
_entity_poly.pdbx_strand_id
1 'polypeptide(L)'
;QTGQTLKALTEKTTHAVASAADKVKKATENMKGRQNAIEIEAQMEAKARSTRAPAQIAELHRSWVSQLTAKEGSVVGKGGGAERDMSFKEMLLQSRAIEITIETIASDPALRRAYADPPAADDKASPVACLYELLAKTLAAHFPASSWSEVLRSSLSSDAISESHIGWLVAVFSSMKMDWQEHALYAERKDLALKAEYLKQEVKQLEAHSEDASADAADERHRRRVAASTELLQT
;
A
#
# COMPACT_ATOMS: atom_id res chain seq x y z
N GLN A 1 -51.83 -16.56 -33.10
CA GLN A 1 -50.63 -15.69 -33.23
C GLN A 1 -50.07 -15.21 -31.88
N THR A 2 -50.83 -15.22 -30.78
CA THR A 2 -50.40 -14.78 -29.44
C THR A 2 -49.39 -15.70 -28.71
N GLY A 3 -49.32 -16.99 -29.06
CA GLY A 3 -48.41 -17.94 -28.39
C GLY A 3 -46.93 -17.84 -28.82
N GLN A 4 -46.65 -17.31 -30.01
CA GLN A 4 -45.26 -17.13 -30.49
C GLN A 4 -44.59 -15.89 -29.90
N THR A 5 -45.35 -14.81 -29.71
CA THR A 5 -44.87 -13.58 -29.07
C THR A 5 -44.54 -13.79 -27.59
N LEU A 6 -45.32 -14.59 -26.88
CA LEU A 6 -45.05 -14.94 -25.48
C LEU A 6 -43.77 -15.76 -25.32
N LYS A 7 -43.55 -16.77 -26.18
CA LYS A 7 -42.29 -17.56 -26.18
C LYS A 7 -41.06 -16.69 -26.46
N ALA A 8 -41.13 -15.84 -27.48
CA ALA A 8 -40.04 -14.92 -27.81
C ALA A 8 -39.73 -13.92 -26.68
N LEU A 9 -40.76 -13.47 -25.95
CA LEU A 9 -40.58 -12.59 -24.78
C LEU A 9 -39.88 -13.33 -23.63
N THR A 10 -40.25 -14.59 -23.41
CA THR A 10 -39.67 -15.42 -22.34
C THR A 10 -38.20 -15.70 -22.62
N GLU A 11 -37.86 -16.08 -23.86
CA GLU A 11 -36.48 -16.32 -24.30
C GLU A 11 -35.60 -15.07 -24.20
N LYS A 12 -36.12 -13.90 -24.61
CA LYS A 12 -35.40 -12.62 -24.45
C LYS A 12 -35.17 -12.26 -22.99
N THR A 13 -36.14 -12.53 -22.11
CA THR A 13 -36.02 -12.26 -20.68
C THR A 13 -35.00 -13.19 -20.04
N THR A 14 -35.00 -14.48 -20.38
CA THR A 14 -34.01 -15.44 -19.90
C THR A 14 -32.60 -15.07 -20.36
N HIS A 15 -32.43 -14.65 -21.62
CA HIS A 15 -31.13 -14.22 -22.12
C HIS A 15 -30.64 -12.91 -21.46
N ALA A 16 -31.54 -11.96 -21.18
CA ALA A 16 -31.20 -10.72 -20.48
C ALA A 16 -30.77 -10.99 -19.03
N VAL A 17 -31.48 -11.89 -18.33
CA VAL A 17 -31.15 -12.30 -16.95
C VAL A 17 -29.82 -13.06 -16.90
N ALA A 18 -29.58 -13.98 -17.83
CA ALA A 18 -28.30 -14.69 -17.92
C ALA A 18 -27.12 -13.74 -18.21
N SER A 19 -27.31 -12.78 -19.13
CA SER A 19 -26.30 -11.76 -19.43
C SER A 19 -26.03 -10.82 -18.25
N ALA A 20 -27.06 -10.47 -17.48
CA ALA A 20 -26.90 -9.68 -16.26
C ALA A 20 -26.16 -10.46 -15.17
N ALA A 21 -26.48 -11.75 -14.98
CA ALA A 21 -25.79 -12.61 -14.03
C ALA A 21 -24.30 -12.79 -14.37
N ASP A 22 -23.96 -12.96 -15.65
CA ASP A 22 -22.56 -13.04 -16.10
C ASP A 22 -21.81 -11.71 -15.93
N LYS A 23 -22.47 -10.57 -16.16
CA LYS A 23 -21.89 -9.25 -15.90
C LYS A 23 -21.63 -9.02 -14.42
N VAL A 24 -22.57 -9.41 -13.56
CA VAL A 24 -22.41 -9.33 -12.10
C VAL A 24 -21.30 -10.27 -11.63
N LYS A 25 -21.25 -11.50 -12.14
CA LYS A 25 -20.19 -12.47 -11.81
C LYS A 25 -18.80 -11.95 -12.22
N LYS A 26 -18.65 -11.45 -13.45
CA LYS A 26 -17.39 -10.82 -13.91
C LYS A 26 -17.04 -9.56 -13.12
N ALA A 27 -18.02 -8.74 -12.74
CA ALA A 27 -17.79 -7.59 -11.88
C ALA A 27 -17.32 -8.02 -10.47
N THR A 28 -17.91 -9.08 -9.92
CA THR A 28 -17.56 -9.62 -8.60
C THR A 28 -16.18 -10.27 -8.61
N GLU A 29 -15.82 -10.99 -9.68
CA GLU A 29 -14.48 -11.56 -9.87
C GLU A 29 -13.42 -10.46 -10.09
N ASN A 30 -13.75 -9.39 -10.82
CA ASN A 30 -12.88 -8.21 -10.96
C ASN A 30 -12.74 -7.40 -9.66
N MET A 31 -13.74 -7.43 -8.77
CA MET A 31 -13.68 -6.80 -7.45
C MET A 31 -12.87 -7.64 -6.46
N LYS A 32 -12.96 -8.98 -6.50
CA LYS A 32 -12.11 -9.86 -5.68
C LYS A 32 -10.61 -9.71 -5.96
N GLY A 33 -10.23 -9.24 -7.16
CA GLY A 33 -8.85 -8.90 -7.51
C GLY A 33 -8.44 -7.45 -7.21
N ARG A 34 -9.34 -6.63 -6.64
CA ARG A 34 -9.09 -5.24 -6.24
C ARG A 34 -9.37 -5.09 -4.74
N GLN A 35 -8.48 -5.64 -3.91
CA GLN A 35 -8.43 -5.19 -2.52
C GLN A 35 -7.97 -3.73 -2.52
N ASN A 36 -8.76 -2.85 -1.90
CA ASN A 36 -8.34 -1.45 -1.74
C ASN A 36 -7.22 -1.37 -0.69
N ALA A 37 -6.45 -0.29 -0.69
CA ALA A 37 -5.36 -0.09 0.25
C ALA A 37 -5.77 -0.23 1.73
N ILE A 38 -6.91 0.37 2.09
CA ILE A 38 -7.47 0.37 3.45
C ILE A 38 -7.76 -1.06 3.94
N GLU A 39 -8.30 -1.92 3.08
CA GLU A 39 -8.58 -3.32 3.39
C GLU A 39 -7.30 -4.10 3.64
N ILE A 40 -6.25 -3.83 2.87
CA ILE A 40 -4.96 -4.51 3.03
C ILE A 40 -4.26 -4.02 4.30
N GLU A 41 -4.26 -2.72 4.58
CA GLU A 41 -3.77 -2.16 5.85
C GLU A 41 -4.47 -2.79 7.05
N ALA A 42 -5.81 -2.85 7.03
CA ALA A 42 -6.60 -3.45 8.08
C ALA A 42 -6.27 -4.95 8.25
N GLN A 43 -6.03 -5.68 7.16
CA GLN A 43 -5.60 -7.08 7.20
C GLN A 43 -4.20 -7.22 7.83
N MET A 44 -3.25 -6.35 7.49
CA MET A 44 -1.92 -6.36 8.09
C MET A 44 -1.99 -6.10 9.60
N GLU A 45 -2.78 -5.11 10.02
CA GLU A 45 -3.00 -4.82 11.44
C GLU A 45 -3.69 -5.96 12.18
N ALA A 46 -4.76 -6.53 11.60
CA ALA A 46 -5.47 -7.65 12.19
C ALA A 46 -4.55 -8.88 12.36
N LYS A 47 -3.69 -9.14 11.37
CA LYS A 47 -2.68 -10.20 11.45
C LYS A 47 -1.66 -9.90 12.56
N ALA A 48 -1.17 -8.67 12.67
CA ALA A 48 -0.26 -8.26 13.73
C ALA A 48 -0.89 -8.41 15.13
N ARG A 49 -2.17 -8.04 15.30
CA ARG A 49 -2.91 -8.16 16.58
C ARG A 49 -3.20 -9.60 16.98
N SER A 50 -3.41 -10.49 16.02
CA SER A 50 -3.73 -11.91 16.28
C SER A 50 -2.47 -12.78 16.48
N THR A 51 -1.30 -12.28 16.08
CA THR A 51 -0.03 -13.00 16.20
C THR A 51 0.61 -12.71 17.56
N ARG A 52 0.75 -13.74 18.41
CA ARG A 52 1.26 -13.60 19.78
C ARG A 52 2.38 -14.59 20.14
N ALA A 53 2.47 -15.73 19.45
CA ALA A 53 3.53 -16.69 19.73
C ALA A 53 4.87 -16.28 19.06
N PRO A 54 6.03 -16.47 19.72
CA PRO A 54 7.33 -16.06 19.18
C PRO A 54 7.60 -16.58 17.76
N ALA A 55 7.30 -17.86 17.51
CA ALA A 55 7.49 -18.49 16.20
C ALA A 55 6.56 -17.90 15.12
N GLN A 56 5.34 -17.52 15.49
CA GLN A 56 4.38 -16.91 14.57
C GLN A 56 4.78 -15.46 14.24
N ILE A 57 5.30 -14.72 15.22
CA ILE A 57 5.82 -13.36 15.01
C ILE A 57 7.06 -13.40 14.10
N ALA A 58 7.97 -14.36 14.33
CA ALA A 58 9.12 -14.56 13.45
C ALA A 58 8.70 -14.85 12.00
N GLU A 59 7.70 -15.72 11.82
CA GLU A 59 7.16 -16.03 10.49
C GLU A 59 6.46 -14.82 9.85
N LEU A 60 5.77 -14.00 10.66
CA LEU A 60 5.18 -12.75 10.20
C LEU A 60 6.25 -11.79 9.67
N HIS A 61 7.34 -11.59 10.41
CA HIS A 61 8.47 -10.76 9.98
C HIS A 61 9.10 -11.30 8.69
N ARG A 62 9.38 -12.62 8.61
CA ARG A 62 9.91 -13.26 7.39
C ARG A 62 8.99 -13.05 6.18
N SER A 63 7.69 -13.23 6.37
CA SER A 63 6.69 -13.02 5.32
C SER A 63 6.69 -11.58 4.81
N TRP A 64 6.83 -10.59 5.69
CA TRP A 64 6.93 -9.19 5.30
C TRP A 64 8.27 -8.86 4.61
N VAL A 65 9.40 -9.36 5.12
CA VAL A 65 10.72 -9.22 4.47
C VAL A 65 10.73 -9.84 3.07
N SER A 66 10.10 -11.01 2.90
CA SER A 66 9.95 -11.65 1.60
C SER A 66 9.09 -10.81 0.64
N GLN A 67 8.03 -10.17 1.12
CA GLN A 67 7.19 -9.29 0.28
C GLN A 67 7.89 -7.98 -0.07
N LEU A 68 8.78 -7.47 0.81
CA LEU A 68 9.62 -6.30 0.51
C LEU A 68 10.68 -6.60 -0.56
N THR A 69 11.12 -7.86 -0.68
CA THR A 69 12.15 -8.28 -1.66
C THR A 69 11.57 -8.85 -2.94
N ALA A 70 10.34 -9.34 -2.91
CA ALA A 70 9.64 -9.84 -4.09
C ALA A 70 9.28 -8.66 -5.02
N LYS A 71 10.10 -8.44 -6.06
CA LYS A 71 9.94 -7.42 -7.10
C LYS A 71 9.67 -6.02 -6.53
N GLU A 72 10.74 -5.25 -6.31
CA GLU A 72 10.63 -3.79 -6.21
C GLU A 72 9.79 -3.27 -7.40
N GLY A 73 8.56 -2.81 -7.11
CA GLY A 73 7.58 -2.38 -8.13
C GLY A 73 6.34 -3.26 -8.29
N SER A 74 6.19 -4.39 -7.58
CA SER A 74 4.92 -5.11 -7.53
C SER A 74 3.90 -4.32 -6.72
N VAL A 75 2.97 -3.67 -7.40
CA VAL A 75 1.81 -3.01 -6.80
C VAL A 75 0.97 -4.05 -6.06
N VAL A 76 0.70 -3.81 -4.78
CA VAL A 76 -0.09 -4.71 -3.93
C VAL A 76 -1.47 -4.10 -3.63
N GLY A 77 -1.55 -2.78 -3.47
CA GLY A 77 -2.82 -2.06 -3.38
C GLY A 77 -3.10 -1.30 -4.67
N LYS A 78 -4.25 -1.60 -5.31
CA LYS A 78 -4.75 -0.77 -6.41
C LYS A 78 -5.64 0.31 -5.84
N GLY A 79 -5.25 1.56 -6.06
CA GLY A 79 -6.08 2.70 -5.72
C GLY A 79 -7.39 2.66 -6.49
N GLY A 80 -8.51 2.89 -5.81
CA GLY A 80 -9.80 2.99 -6.47
C GLY A 80 -9.93 4.33 -7.18
N GLY A 81 -9.80 4.37 -8.51
CA GLY A 81 -10.00 5.61 -9.27
C GLY A 81 -8.77 6.52 -9.28
N ALA A 82 -8.82 7.65 -8.56
CA ALA A 82 -7.74 8.67 -8.50
C ALA A 82 -6.62 8.32 -7.50
N GLU A 83 -6.77 7.24 -6.73
CA GLU A 83 -5.74 6.80 -5.78
C GLU A 83 -4.59 6.10 -6.51
N ARG A 84 -3.35 6.40 -6.08
CA ARG A 84 -2.14 5.81 -6.61
C ARG A 84 -2.00 4.35 -6.21
N ASP A 85 -1.47 3.56 -7.13
CA ASP A 85 -1.00 2.21 -6.86
C ASP A 85 0.12 2.23 -5.79
N MET A 86 -0.02 1.39 -4.74
CA MET A 86 0.94 1.32 -3.64
C MET A 86 1.69 0.00 -3.61
N SER A 87 3.00 0.12 -3.43
CA SER A 87 3.90 -1.00 -3.13
C SER A 87 3.58 -1.59 -1.75
N PHE A 88 4.02 -2.83 -1.54
CA PHE A 88 3.91 -3.46 -0.23
C PHE A 88 4.57 -2.63 0.89
N LYS A 89 5.73 -2.01 0.59
CA LYS A 89 6.44 -1.16 1.54
C LYS A 89 5.60 0.04 1.95
N GLU A 90 4.99 0.74 0.99
CA GLU A 90 4.11 1.87 1.25
C GLU A 90 2.93 1.48 2.14
N MET A 91 2.24 0.37 1.81
CA MET A 91 1.11 -0.09 2.62
C MET A 91 1.52 -0.53 4.02
N LEU A 92 2.66 -1.23 4.16
CA LEU A 92 3.17 -1.61 5.47
C LEU A 92 3.51 -0.38 6.32
N LEU A 93 4.08 0.66 5.70
CA LEU A 93 4.43 1.93 6.36
C LEU A 93 3.21 2.84 6.62
N GLN A 94 2.10 2.68 5.91
CA GLN A 94 0.85 3.36 6.24
C GLN A 94 0.09 2.66 7.36
N SER A 95 0.05 1.32 7.36
CA SER A 95 -0.58 0.52 8.43
C SER A 95 0.13 0.68 9.77
N ARG A 96 -0.55 0.40 10.90
CA ARG A 96 0.09 0.30 12.23
C ARG A 96 0.70 -1.07 12.54
N ALA A 97 0.90 -1.92 11.54
CA ALA A 97 1.24 -3.32 11.77
C ALA A 97 2.62 -3.50 12.46
N ILE A 98 3.62 -2.68 12.10
CA ILE A 98 4.95 -2.70 12.76
C ILE A 98 4.81 -2.29 14.23
N GLU A 99 4.13 -1.18 14.50
CA GLU A 99 3.90 -0.66 15.84
C GLU A 99 3.19 -1.67 16.74
N ILE A 100 2.11 -2.29 16.24
CA ILE A 100 1.36 -3.32 16.96
C ILE A 100 2.27 -4.50 17.31
N THR A 101 3.16 -4.90 16.39
CA THR A 101 4.05 -6.04 16.61
C THR A 101 5.12 -5.72 17.65
N ILE A 102 5.69 -4.51 17.61
CA ILE A 102 6.63 -4.02 18.62
C ILE A 102 5.95 -3.88 19.99
N GLU A 103 4.77 -3.30 20.05
CA GLU A 103 3.96 -3.17 21.27
C GLU A 103 3.67 -4.56 21.87
N THR A 104 3.35 -5.54 21.03
CA THR A 104 3.12 -6.93 21.44
C THR A 104 4.37 -7.55 22.06
N ILE A 105 5.52 -7.40 21.39
CA ILE A 105 6.81 -7.91 21.89
C ILE A 105 7.17 -7.25 23.22
N ALA A 106 7.00 -5.94 23.33
CA ALA A 106 7.35 -5.18 24.54
C ALA A 106 6.40 -5.44 25.71
N SER A 107 5.13 -5.77 25.45
CA SER A 107 4.14 -6.02 26.50
C SER A 107 4.25 -7.42 27.12
N ASP A 108 4.76 -8.41 26.39
CA ASP A 108 4.84 -9.81 26.86
C ASP A 108 6.26 -10.15 27.37
N PRO A 109 6.44 -10.46 28.66
CA PRO A 109 7.74 -10.84 29.23
C PRO A 109 8.44 -12.01 28.53
N ALA A 110 7.70 -12.99 28.00
CA ALA A 110 8.28 -14.13 27.30
C ALA A 110 8.81 -13.72 25.92
N LEU A 111 8.07 -12.87 25.19
CA LEU A 111 8.54 -12.29 23.94
C LEU A 111 9.73 -11.37 24.17
N ARG A 112 9.71 -10.53 25.19
CA ARG A 112 10.86 -9.66 25.53
C ARG A 112 12.13 -10.46 25.69
N ARG A 113 12.11 -11.55 26.45
CA ARG A 113 13.30 -12.42 26.59
C ARG A 113 13.77 -13.00 25.27
N ALA A 114 12.85 -13.38 24.37
CA ALA A 114 13.20 -13.90 23.06
C ALA A 114 13.76 -12.84 22.09
N TYR A 115 13.51 -11.54 22.35
CA TYR A 115 13.92 -10.42 21.51
C TYR A 115 14.94 -9.47 22.14
N ALA A 116 15.32 -9.68 23.41
CA ALA A 116 16.26 -8.82 24.14
C ALA A 116 17.69 -8.98 23.64
N ASP A 117 18.06 -10.19 23.23
CA ASP A 117 19.42 -10.50 22.79
C ASP A 117 19.57 -10.27 21.28
N PRO A 118 20.66 -9.58 20.86
CA PRO A 118 20.96 -9.45 19.44
C PRO A 118 21.20 -10.82 18.81
N PRO A 119 20.85 -11.02 17.52
CA PRO A 119 21.16 -12.25 16.83
C PRO A 119 22.68 -12.43 16.71
N ALA A 120 23.13 -13.68 16.62
CA ALA A 120 24.51 -13.96 16.26
C ALA A 120 24.82 -13.44 14.84
N ALA A 121 26.09 -13.12 14.55
CA ALA A 121 26.47 -12.48 13.28
C ALA A 121 26.14 -13.32 12.04
N ASP A 122 26.09 -14.64 12.17
CA ASP A 122 25.75 -15.62 11.13
C ASP A 122 24.27 -16.02 11.13
N ASP A 123 23.51 -15.61 12.14
CA ASP A 123 22.10 -15.95 12.29
C ASP A 123 21.21 -14.95 11.55
N LYS A 124 20.65 -15.42 10.43
CA LYS A 124 19.71 -14.66 9.60
C LYS A 124 18.26 -15.13 9.75
N ALA A 125 18.01 -16.17 10.52
CA ALA A 125 16.73 -16.86 10.55
C ALA A 125 15.97 -16.66 11.87
N SER A 126 16.66 -16.22 12.93
CA SER A 126 16.02 -15.96 14.21
C SER A 126 14.97 -14.84 14.14
N PRO A 127 14.02 -14.83 15.11
CA PRO A 127 13.00 -13.81 15.17
C PRO A 127 13.58 -12.38 15.21
N VAL A 128 14.69 -12.20 15.92
CA VAL A 128 15.37 -10.90 16.08
C VAL A 128 16.07 -10.47 14.80
N ALA A 129 16.78 -11.39 14.12
CA ALA A 129 17.39 -11.12 12.83
C ALA A 129 16.35 -10.69 11.78
N CYS A 130 15.23 -11.39 11.72
CA CYS A 130 14.12 -11.07 10.81
C CYS A 130 13.51 -9.69 11.12
N LEU A 131 13.40 -9.33 12.41
CA LEU A 131 12.93 -8.01 12.82
C LEU A 131 13.92 -6.91 12.41
N TYR A 132 15.22 -7.08 12.66
CA TYR A 132 16.23 -6.08 12.26
C TYR A 132 16.25 -5.88 10.74
N GLU A 133 16.16 -6.97 9.97
CA GLU A 133 16.08 -6.89 8.51
C GLU A 133 14.82 -6.15 8.05
N LEU A 134 13.67 -6.43 8.67
CA LEU A 134 12.42 -5.73 8.40
C LEU A 134 12.57 -4.22 8.65
N LEU A 135 13.08 -3.83 9.82
CA LEU A 135 13.22 -2.44 10.22
C LEU A 135 14.22 -1.69 9.33
N ALA A 136 15.35 -2.31 8.99
CA ALA A 136 16.35 -1.74 8.09
C ALA A 136 15.80 -1.51 6.66
N LYS A 137 14.96 -2.43 6.15
CA LYS A 137 14.34 -2.28 4.81
C LYS A 137 13.19 -1.28 4.77
N THR A 138 12.54 -1.01 5.90
CA THR A 138 11.31 -0.21 5.97
C THR A 138 11.56 1.23 6.43
N LEU A 139 12.08 1.42 7.64
CA LEU A 139 12.03 2.71 8.35
C LEU A 139 13.21 3.62 8.10
N ALA A 140 14.40 3.05 7.89
CA ALA A 140 15.57 3.87 7.67
C ALA A 140 16.59 3.12 6.83
N ALA A 141 16.59 3.40 5.52
CA ALA A 141 17.59 2.88 4.58
C ALA A 141 19.03 3.27 5.00
N HIS A 142 19.19 4.30 5.83
CA HIS A 142 20.46 4.77 6.37
C HIS A 142 20.74 4.33 7.81
N PHE A 143 19.85 3.56 8.45
CA PHE A 143 20.06 3.05 9.81
C PHE A 143 20.49 1.58 9.74
N PRO A 144 21.76 1.25 10.02
CA PRO A 144 22.27 -0.10 9.93
C PRO A 144 21.49 -1.07 10.82
N ALA A 145 21.39 -2.33 10.39
CA ALA A 145 20.76 -3.39 11.19
C ALA A 145 21.33 -3.48 12.62
N SER A 146 22.64 -3.26 12.77
CA SER A 146 23.33 -3.25 14.07
C SER A 146 22.91 -2.10 14.99
N SER A 147 22.43 -0.97 14.46
CA SER A 147 21.98 0.15 15.29
C SER A 147 20.64 -0.15 15.96
N TRP A 148 19.83 -1.05 15.39
CA TRP A 148 18.60 -1.54 16.02
C TRP A 148 18.85 -2.37 17.28
N SER A 149 20.05 -2.96 17.43
CA SER A 149 20.33 -3.78 18.59
C SER A 149 20.39 -3.01 19.89
N GLU A 150 20.97 -1.82 19.87
CA GLU A 150 21.02 -0.98 21.07
C GLU A 150 19.63 -0.46 21.44
N VAL A 151 18.84 -0.05 20.44
CA VAL A 151 17.47 0.44 20.64
C VAL A 151 16.57 -0.65 21.22
N LEU A 152 16.54 -1.84 20.61
CA LEU A 152 15.69 -2.92 21.11
C LEU A 152 16.21 -3.50 22.41
N ARG A 153 17.53 -3.69 22.58
CA ARG A 153 18.08 -4.21 23.83
C ARG A 153 17.73 -3.28 24.99
N SER A 154 18.04 -1.98 24.89
CA SER A 154 17.75 -1.01 25.96
C SER A 154 16.26 -0.92 26.28
N SER A 155 15.39 -1.05 25.26
CA SER A 155 13.95 -0.95 25.43
C SER A 155 13.31 -2.23 25.96
N LEU A 156 13.88 -3.40 25.69
CA LEU A 156 13.30 -4.71 26.02
C LEU A 156 13.97 -5.40 27.22
N SER A 157 15.18 -4.99 27.63
CA SER A 157 15.97 -5.65 28.67
C SER A 157 15.56 -5.28 30.10
N SER A 158 14.72 -4.27 30.31
CA SER A 158 14.26 -3.89 31.65
C SER A 158 13.23 -4.89 32.17
N ASP A 159 13.37 -5.41 33.39
CA ASP A 159 12.35 -6.30 33.97
C ASP A 159 11.01 -5.58 34.24
N ALA A 160 11.07 -4.26 34.49
CA ALA A 160 9.94 -3.43 34.87
C ALA A 160 9.59 -2.40 33.76
N ILE A 161 9.15 -2.89 32.60
CA ILE A 161 8.63 -2.04 31.53
C ILE A 161 7.21 -1.60 31.89
N SER A 162 6.97 -0.29 31.94
CA SER A 162 5.64 0.28 32.09
C SER A 162 4.99 0.57 30.73
N GLU A 163 3.67 0.79 30.72
CA GLU A 163 2.94 1.22 29.53
C GLU A 163 3.52 2.50 28.91
N SER A 164 4.04 3.43 29.73
CA SER A 164 4.71 4.64 29.23
C SER A 164 5.99 4.34 28.45
N HIS A 165 6.77 3.34 28.87
CA HIS A 165 7.97 2.91 28.14
C HIS A 165 7.60 2.30 26.78
N ILE A 166 6.55 1.47 26.75
CA ILE A 166 6.03 0.86 25.52
C ILE A 166 5.52 1.96 24.58
N GLY A 167 4.74 2.91 25.11
CA GLY A 167 4.24 4.06 24.35
C GLY A 167 5.37 4.92 23.77
N TRP A 168 6.44 5.16 24.54
CA TRP A 168 7.63 5.84 24.03
C TRP A 168 8.30 5.06 22.89
N LEU A 169 8.49 3.75 23.05
CA LEU A 169 9.10 2.91 22.02
C LEU A 169 8.27 2.95 20.72
N VAL A 170 6.96 2.77 20.82
CA VAL A 170 6.04 2.87 19.68
C VAL A 170 6.12 4.25 19.03
N ALA A 171 6.19 5.33 19.81
CA ALA A 171 6.32 6.69 19.30
C ALA A 171 7.63 6.91 18.53
N VAL A 172 8.74 6.30 18.95
CA VAL A 172 10.01 6.32 18.19
C VAL A 172 9.80 5.68 16.81
N PHE A 173 9.21 4.48 16.76
CA PHE A 173 8.93 3.81 15.49
C PHE A 173 7.97 4.61 14.59
N SER A 174 6.89 5.16 15.15
CA SER A 174 5.97 6.01 14.40
C SER A 174 6.62 7.29 13.89
N SER A 175 7.53 7.90 14.66
CA SER A 175 8.25 9.11 14.21
C SER A 175 9.14 8.83 13.00
N MET A 176 9.83 7.69 12.99
CA MET A 176 10.63 7.27 11.83
C MET A 176 9.77 7.00 10.58
N LYS A 177 8.51 6.58 10.76
CA LYS A 177 7.57 6.44 9.64
C LYS A 177 7.12 7.80 9.10
N MET A 178 6.99 8.81 9.95
CA MET A 178 6.60 10.16 9.53
C MET A 178 7.62 10.78 8.59
N ASP A 179 8.92 10.60 8.85
CA ASP A 179 9.99 11.05 7.95
C ASP A 179 9.82 10.44 6.56
N TRP A 180 9.49 9.14 6.48
CA TRP A 180 9.21 8.48 5.21
C TRP A 180 7.94 9.02 4.54
N GLN A 181 6.86 9.25 5.29
CA GLN A 181 5.61 9.80 4.76
C GLN A 181 5.82 11.21 4.19
N GLU A 182 6.59 12.06 4.86
CA GLU A 182 6.95 13.38 4.37
C GLU A 182 7.74 13.29 3.06
N HIS A 183 8.74 12.40 2.99
CA HIS A 183 9.48 12.15 1.76
C HIS A 183 8.59 11.65 0.61
N ALA A 184 7.64 10.77 0.89
CA ALA A 184 6.69 10.26 -0.11
C ALA A 184 5.77 11.37 -0.62
N LEU A 185 5.19 12.16 0.27
CA LEU A 185 4.34 13.31 -0.07
C LEU A 185 5.11 14.38 -0.85
N TYR A 186 6.38 14.61 -0.52
CA TYR A 186 7.23 15.53 -1.27
C TYR A 186 7.47 15.04 -2.70
N ALA A 187 7.77 13.74 -2.86
CA ALA A 187 7.93 13.14 -4.18
C ALA A 187 6.65 13.22 -5.02
N GLU A 188 5.50 12.95 -4.41
CA GLU A 188 4.18 13.06 -5.05
C GLU A 188 3.87 14.49 -5.50
N ARG A 189 4.07 15.48 -4.62
CA ARG A 189 3.88 16.90 -4.97
C ARG A 189 4.77 17.31 -6.15
N LYS A 190 6.01 16.82 -6.19
CA LYS A 190 6.93 17.08 -7.30
C LYS A 190 6.42 16.48 -8.60
N ASP A 191 5.94 15.24 -8.56
CA ASP A 191 5.37 14.55 -9.74
C ASP A 191 4.11 15.25 -10.25
N LEU A 192 3.19 15.63 -9.35
CA LEU A 192 1.98 16.39 -9.69
C LEU A 192 2.32 17.76 -10.28
N ALA A 193 3.31 18.46 -9.73
CA ALA A 193 3.77 19.74 -10.27
C ALA A 193 4.36 19.59 -11.69
N LEU A 194 5.17 18.56 -11.92
CA LEU A 194 5.71 18.26 -13.26
C LEU A 194 4.60 17.91 -14.25
N LYS A 195 3.63 17.09 -13.82
CA LYS A 195 2.47 16.72 -14.63
C LYS A 195 1.62 17.94 -14.99
N ALA A 196 1.37 18.83 -14.03
CA ALA A 196 0.65 20.07 -14.26
C ALA A 196 1.37 20.99 -15.26
N GLU A 197 2.70 21.12 -15.16
CA GLU A 197 3.48 21.88 -16.14
C GLU A 197 3.45 21.26 -17.54
N TYR A 198 3.55 19.93 -17.64
CA TYR A 198 3.40 19.22 -18.91
C TYR A 198 2.03 19.48 -19.54
N LEU A 199 0.94 19.30 -18.78
CA LEU A 199 -0.42 19.53 -19.27
C LEU A 199 -0.65 20.99 -19.70
N LYS A 200 -0.08 21.97 -18.96
CA LYS A 200 -0.12 23.38 -19.38
C LYS A 200 0.61 23.61 -20.70
N GLN A 201 1.76 22.98 -20.91
CA GLN A 201 2.51 23.09 -22.17
C GLN A 201 1.75 22.42 -23.32
N GLU A 202 1.15 21.26 -23.09
CA GLU A 202 0.32 20.56 -24.06
C GLU A 202 -0.88 21.41 -24.50
N VAL A 203 -1.62 22.00 -23.55
CA VAL A 203 -2.73 22.92 -23.85
C VAL A 203 -2.25 24.11 -24.69
N LYS A 204 -1.13 24.75 -24.32
CA LYS A 204 -0.55 25.86 -25.09
C LYS A 204 -0.16 25.46 -26.52
N GLN A 205 0.45 24.29 -26.70
CA GLN A 205 0.78 23.78 -28.03
C GLN A 205 -0.48 23.48 -28.85
N LEU A 206 -1.51 22.93 -28.21
CA LEU A 206 -2.82 22.68 -28.82
C LEU A 206 -3.56 23.98 -29.18
N GLU A 207 -3.30 25.10 -28.52
CA GLU A 207 -3.84 26.41 -28.90
C GLU A 207 -3.06 27.04 -30.07
N ALA A 208 -1.72 26.94 -30.05
CA ALA A 208 -0.83 27.64 -30.96
C ALA A 208 -0.86 27.16 -32.42
N HIS A 209 -1.26 25.92 -32.73
CA HIS A 209 -1.31 25.43 -34.13
C HIS A 209 -2.74 25.43 -34.71
N SER A 210 -3.67 26.19 -34.13
CA SER A 210 -5.11 26.11 -34.45
C SER A 210 -5.50 26.64 -35.83
N GLU A 211 -4.59 27.28 -36.57
CA GLU A 211 -4.94 28.09 -37.75
C GLU A 211 -4.99 27.32 -39.09
N ASP A 212 -4.41 26.10 -39.20
CA ASP A 212 -4.27 25.39 -40.51
C ASP A 212 -4.82 23.94 -40.55
N ALA A 213 -5.70 23.54 -39.62
CA ALA A 213 -6.18 22.16 -39.52
C ALA A 213 -7.49 21.90 -40.29
N SER A 214 -7.62 20.71 -40.91
CA SER A 214 -8.89 20.24 -41.47
C SER A 214 -9.96 20.10 -40.37
N ALA A 215 -11.25 20.14 -40.74
CA ALA A 215 -12.36 20.09 -39.78
C ALA A 215 -12.27 18.86 -38.82
N ASP A 216 -11.90 17.69 -39.33
CA ASP A 216 -11.72 16.47 -38.52
C ASP A 216 -10.52 16.56 -37.57
N ALA A 217 -9.42 17.21 -38.02
CA ALA A 217 -8.25 17.44 -37.18
C ALA A 217 -8.51 18.50 -36.10
N ALA A 218 -9.39 19.47 -36.37
CA ALA A 218 -9.82 20.48 -35.40
C ALA A 218 -10.69 19.89 -34.28
N ASP A 219 -11.62 18.97 -34.61
CA ASP A 219 -12.49 18.34 -33.60
C ASP A 219 -11.73 17.37 -32.68
N GLU A 220 -10.84 16.54 -33.24
CA GLU A 220 -9.97 15.65 -32.45
C GLU A 220 -9.06 16.46 -31.51
N ARG A 221 -8.54 17.58 -31.98
CA ARG A 221 -7.70 18.47 -31.17
C ARG A 221 -8.49 19.16 -30.05
N HIS A 222 -9.73 19.58 -30.34
CA HIS A 222 -10.63 20.15 -29.35
C HIS A 222 -10.90 19.14 -28.22
N ARG A 223 -11.17 17.88 -28.56
CA ARG A 223 -11.36 16.81 -27.55
C ARG A 223 -10.11 16.59 -26.71
N ARG A 224 -8.92 16.53 -27.32
CA ARG A 224 -7.65 16.39 -26.57
C ARG A 224 -7.41 17.55 -25.63
N ARG A 225 -7.69 18.78 -26.06
CA ARG A 225 -7.60 19.97 -25.20
C ARG A 225 -8.56 19.89 -24.02
N VAL A 226 -9.83 19.54 -24.26
CA VAL A 226 -10.83 19.38 -23.19
C VAL A 226 -10.40 18.29 -22.21
N ALA A 227 -9.88 17.16 -22.70
CA ALA A 227 -9.36 16.10 -21.87
C ALA A 227 -8.16 16.56 -21.00
N ALA A 228 -7.15 17.19 -21.61
CA ALA A 228 -5.97 17.70 -20.89
C ALA A 228 -6.32 18.81 -19.87
N SER A 229 -7.26 19.70 -20.20
CA SER A 229 -7.77 20.71 -19.26
C SER A 229 -8.57 20.09 -18.12
N THR A 230 -9.36 19.06 -18.40
CA THR A 230 -10.10 18.33 -17.37
C THR A 230 -9.14 17.59 -16.43
N GLU A 231 -8.10 16.97 -16.99
CA GLU A 231 -7.06 16.30 -16.21
C GLU A 231 -6.24 17.28 -15.36
N LEU A 232 -5.93 18.47 -15.88
CA LEU A 232 -5.26 19.53 -15.13
C LEU A 232 -6.11 20.02 -13.94
N LEU A 233 -7.43 20.09 -14.09
CA LEU A 233 -8.34 20.46 -12.99
C LEU A 233 -8.47 19.37 -11.92
N GLN A 234 -8.10 18.14 -12.25
CA GLN A 234 -8.12 16.98 -11.35
C GLN A 234 -6.77 16.67 -10.71
N THR A 235 -5.69 17.36 -11.13
CA THR A 235 -4.31 17.22 -10.64
C THR A 235 -4.01 18.27 -9.58
#